data_AF-A0A2Z2NWS9-F1
#
_entry.id   AF-A0A2Z2NWS9-F1
#
_cell.length_a   1.000
_cell.length_b   1.000
_cell.length_c   1.000
_cell.angle_alpha   90.00
_cell.angle_beta   90.00
_cell.angle_gamma   90.00
#
_symmetry.space_group_name_H-M   'P 1'
#
loop_
_entity.id
_entity.type
_entity.pdbx_description
1 polymer ?
#
loop_
_entity_poly.entity_id
_entity_poly.type
_entity_poly.pdbx_seq_one_letter_code
_entity_poly.pdbx_strand_id
1 'polypeptide(L)'
;MSPENIAELERGGQWGLAKVAELNGLPGPAHLLELENEIELTGDQLNEIQILHDEMREQAIENGKRLIMLEGELEARFQHDLPTETDLKTMLIAIEKNALSCVSFICLHISKPLTY
;
A
#
# COMPACT_ATOMS: atom_id res chain seq x y z
N MET A 1 2.41 8.30 15.08
CA MET A 1 1.31 8.19 14.08
C MET A 1 -0.04 8.36 14.77
N SER A 2 -1.08 8.84 14.05
CA SER A 2 -2.43 8.88 14.63
C SER A 2 -3.08 7.49 14.63
N PRO A 3 -4.04 7.21 15.55
CA PRO A 3 -4.78 5.95 15.56
C PRO A 3 -5.52 5.65 14.25
N GLU A 4 -6.01 6.69 13.57
CA GLU A 4 -6.71 6.55 12.29
C GLU A 4 -5.77 6.04 11.21
N ASN A 5 -4.55 6.58 11.11
CA ASN A 5 -3.55 6.12 10.14
C ASN A 5 -3.11 4.68 10.41
N ILE A 6 -3.01 4.28 11.69
CA ILE A 6 -2.71 2.90 12.08
C ILE A 6 -3.83 1.98 11.61
N ALA A 7 -5.09 2.33 11.93
CA ALA A 7 -6.25 1.53 11.58
C ALA A 7 -6.44 1.40 10.05
N GLU A 8 -6.13 2.44 9.28
CA GLU A 8 -6.11 2.40 7.83
C GLU A 8 -5.06 1.41 7.30
N LEU A 9 -3.81 1.50 7.78
CA LEU A 9 -2.73 0.59 7.37
C LEU A 9 -3.02 -0.86 7.75
N GLU A 10 -3.59 -1.11 8.93
CA GLU A 10 -3.98 -2.45 9.38
C GLU A 10 -5.06 -3.10 8.51
N ARG A 11 -5.88 -2.28 7.83
CA ARG A 11 -6.90 -2.75 6.88
C ARG A 11 -6.40 -2.82 5.43
N GLY A 12 -5.14 -2.49 5.16
CA GLY A 12 -4.56 -2.45 3.82
C GLY A 12 -4.86 -1.16 3.04
N GLY A 13 -5.26 -0.10 3.74
CA GLY A 13 -5.48 1.22 3.16
C GLY A 13 -4.19 1.83 2.63
N GLN A 14 -4.31 2.63 1.57
CA GLN A 14 -3.18 3.21 0.86
C GLN A 14 -2.97 4.67 1.26
N TRP A 15 -1.71 5.08 1.39
CA TRP A 15 -1.31 6.47 1.67
C TRP A 15 -1.41 7.41 0.46
N GLY A 16 -2.20 7.07 -0.56
CA GLY A 16 -2.32 7.88 -1.78
C GLY A 16 -1.07 7.91 -2.66
N LEU A 17 -0.10 7.00 -2.45
CA LEU A 17 1.11 6.97 -3.27
C LEU A 17 0.86 6.46 -4.70
N ALA A 18 -0.17 5.63 -4.89
CA ALA A 18 -0.65 5.22 -6.20
C ALA A 18 -1.62 6.24 -6.84
N LYS A 19 -1.87 7.38 -6.18
CA LYS A 19 -2.88 8.35 -6.62
C LYS A 19 -2.59 8.90 -8.01
N VAL A 20 -1.32 9.01 -8.39
CA VAL A 20 -0.94 9.42 -9.75
C VAL A 20 -1.46 8.44 -10.79
N ALA A 21 -1.39 7.13 -10.55
CA ALA A 21 -1.92 6.13 -11.49
C ALA A 21 -3.45 6.23 -11.61
N GLU A 22 -4.15 6.32 -10.47
CA GLU A 22 -5.61 6.51 -10.44
C GLU A 22 -6.05 7.77 -11.19
N LEU A 23 -5.38 8.90 -10.94
CA LEU A 23 -5.68 10.17 -11.59
C LEU A 23 -5.39 10.17 -13.10
N ASN A 24 -4.60 9.21 -13.58
CA ASN A 24 -4.28 9.03 -15.00
C ASN A 24 -5.04 7.85 -15.63
N GLY A 25 -6.17 7.43 -15.04
CA GLY A 25 -7.07 6.47 -15.66
C GLY A 25 -6.62 5.02 -15.55
N LEU A 26 -5.71 4.71 -14.63
CA LEU A 26 -5.32 3.35 -14.27
C LEU A 26 -5.89 3.03 -12.89
N PRO A 27 -7.18 2.66 -12.81
CA PRO A 27 -7.83 2.35 -11.54
C PRO A 27 -7.25 1.08 -10.92
N GLY A 28 -7.15 1.06 -9.59
CA GLY A 28 -6.81 -0.15 -8.85
C GLY A 28 -7.94 -1.20 -8.90
N PRO A 29 -7.65 -2.47 -8.57
CA PRO A 29 -8.64 -3.55 -8.64
C PRO A 29 -9.83 -3.34 -7.71
N ALA A 30 -9.65 -2.70 -6.54
CA ALA A 30 -10.78 -2.32 -5.67
C ALA A 30 -11.79 -1.42 -6.41
N HIS A 31 -11.30 -0.44 -7.17
CA HIS A 31 -12.15 0.46 -7.92
C HIS A 31 -12.81 -0.23 -9.13
N LEU A 32 -12.11 -1.17 -9.77
CA LEU A 32 -12.71 -2.00 -10.82
C LEU A 32 -13.85 -2.87 -10.29
N LEU A 33 -13.71 -3.43 -9.08
CA LEU A 33 -14.78 -4.20 -8.43
C LEU A 33 -15.97 -3.31 -8.03
N GLU A 34 -15.73 -2.09 -7.57
CA GLU A 34 -16.80 -1.11 -7.30
C GLU A 34 -17.63 -0.77 -8.55
N LEU A 35 -16.97 -0.79 -9.72
CA LEU A 35 -17.57 -0.48 -11.01
C LEU A 35 -18.12 -1.71 -11.74
N GLU A 36 -18.15 -2.90 -11.15
CA GLU A 36 -18.49 -4.17 -11.84
C GLU A 36 -19.83 -4.13 -12.62
N ASN A 37 -20.78 -3.31 -12.18
CA ASN A 37 -22.10 -3.16 -12.82
C ASN A 37 -22.11 -2.10 -13.93
N GLU A 38 -21.09 -1.24 -13.98
CA GLU A 38 -20.90 -0.17 -14.97
C GLU A 38 -19.95 -0.60 -16.09
N ILE A 39 -18.97 -1.44 -15.78
CA ILE A 39 -18.07 -2.07 -16.72
C ILE A 39 -18.47 -3.54 -16.84
N GLU A 40 -19.07 -3.96 -17.96
CA GLU A 40 -19.61 -5.31 -18.17
C GLU A 40 -18.53 -6.41 -18.15
N LEU A 41 -17.98 -6.72 -16.96
CA LEU A 41 -16.94 -7.71 -16.75
C LEU A 41 -17.51 -9.12 -16.93
N THR A 42 -16.74 -10.00 -17.58
CA THR A 42 -17.05 -11.43 -17.60
C THR A 42 -16.80 -12.05 -16.21
N GLY A 43 -17.41 -13.22 -15.94
CA GLY A 43 -17.18 -13.93 -14.68
C GLY A 43 -15.70 -14.29 -14.46
N ASP A 44 -14.96 -14.59 -15.53
CA ASP A 44 -13.53 -14.88 -15.47
C ASP A 44 -12.73 -13.62 -15.12
N GLN A 45 -13.05 -12.47 -15.72
CA GLN A 45 -12.40 -11.19 -15.42
C GLN A 45 -12.66 -10.75 -13.98
N LEU A 46 -13.90 -10.90 -13.50
CA LEU A 46 -14.26 -10.59 -12.13
C LEU A 46 -13.44 -11.44 -11.15
N ASN A 47 -13.30 -12.74 -11.43
CA ASN A 47 -12.50 -13.63 -10.61
C ASN A 47 -11.01 -13.27 -10.62
N GLU A 48 -10.44 -12.91 -11.78
CA GLU A 48 -9.05 -12.46 -11.87
C GLU A 48 -8.81 -11.15 -11.10
N ILE A 49 -9.71 -10.18 -11.21
CA ILE A 49 -9.63 -8.90 -10.49
C ILE A 49 -9.77 -9.13 -8.98
N GLN A 50 -10.64 -10.05 -8.55
CA GLN A 50 -10.81 -10.39 -7.13
C GLN A 50 -9.53 -11.02 -6.55
N ILE A 51 -8.92 -11.98 -7.26
CA ILE A 51 -7.63 -12.57 -6.85
C ILE A 51 -6.57 -11.47 -6.72
N LEU A 52 -6.46 -10.60 -7.72
CA LEU A 52 -5.50 -9.50 -7.72
C LEU A 52 -5.73 -8.52 -6.56
N HIS A 53 -7.00 -8.18 -6.30
CA HIS A 53 -7.40 -7.32 -5.19
C HIS A 53 -6.97 -7.92 -3.85
N ASP A 54 -7.21 -9.22 -3.66
CA ASP A 54 -6.92 -9.89 -2.39
C ASP A 54 -5.40 -10.01 -2.17
N GLU A 55 -4.63 -10.36 -3.21
CA GLU A 55 -3.16 -10.34 -3.16
C GLU A 55 -2.60 -8.95 -2.81
N MET A 56 -3.15 -7.90 -3.43
CA MET A 56 -2.78 -6.51 -3.15
C MET A 56 -3.13 -6.07 -1.74
N ARG A 57 -4.30 -6.48 -1.25
CA ARG A 57 -4.75 -6.19 0.11
C ARG A 57 -3.85 -6.89 1.14
N GLU A 58 -3.53 -8.16 0.95
CA GLU A 58 -2.68 -8.92 1.88
C GLU A 58 -1.29 -8.28 2.01
N GLN A 59 -0.67 -7.92 0.88
CA GLN A 59 0.62 -7.24 0.91
C GLN A 59 0.55 -5.84 1.50
N ALA A 60 -0.51 -5.07 1.21
CA ALA A 60 -0.69 -3.76 1.81
C ALA A 60 -0.77 -3.85 3.35
N ILE A 61 -1.47 -4.86 3.88
CA ILE A 61 -1.55 -5.13 5.31
C ILE A 61 -0.18 -5.49 5.89
N GLU A 62 0.57 -6.38 5.24
CA GLU A 62 1.91 -6.78 5.71
C GLU A 62 2.87 -5.58 5.76
N ASN A 63 2.92 -4.79 4.68
CA ASN A 63 3.76 -3.60 4.63
C ASN A 63 3.28 -2.52 5.63
N GLY A 64 1.98 -2.39 5.84
CA GLY A 64 1.39 -1.47 6.81
C GLY A 64 1.81 -1.80 8.24
N LYS A 65 1.76 -3.08 8.62
CA LYS A 65 2.27 -3.56 9.92
C LYS A 65 3.76 -3.26 10.09
N ARG A 66 4.55 -3.49 9.04
CA ARG A 66 5.99 -3.17 9.05
C ARG A 66 6.25 -1.67 9.20
N LEU A 67 5.46 -0.82 8.54
CA LEU A 67 5.58 0.63 8.68
C LEU A 67 5.27 1.08 10.11
N ILE A 68 4.16 0.59 10.68
CA ILE A 68 3.77 0.89 12.06
C ILE A 68 4.89 0.52 13.05
N MET A 69 5.51 -0.65 12.86
CA MET A 69 6.64 -1.08 13.67
C MET A 69 7.85 -0.13 13.55
N LEU A 70 8.26 0.20 12.32
CA LEU A 70 9.42 1.08 12.08
C LEU A 70 9.21 2.50 12.62
N GLU A 71 8.01 3.06 12.43
CA GLU A 71 7.62 4.37 12.98
C GLU A 71 7.56 4.33 14.51
N GLY A 72 7.07 3.22 15.09
CA GLY A 72 7.07 2.99 16.53
C GLY A 72 8.48 2.90 17.13
N GLU A 73 9.41 2.25 16.45
CA GLU A 73 10.83 2.21 16.84
C GLU A 73 11.45 3.62 16.80
N LEU A 74 11.15 4.40 15.76
CA LEU A 74 11.64 5.77 15.63
C LEU A 74 11.10 6.68 16.75
N GLU A 75 9.80 6.63 17.00
CA GLU A 75 9.14 7.35 18.09
C GLU A 75 9.77 6.98 19.45
N ALA A 76 9.99 5.70 19.71
CA ALA A 76 10.60 5.22 20.96
C ALA A 76 12.01 5.77 21.17
N ARG A 77 12.83 5.90 20.10
CA ARG A 77 14.13 6.57 20.19
C ARG A 77 13.91 8.03 20.62
N PHE A 78 13.12 8.81 19.90
CA PHE A 78 12.86 10.20 20.28
C PHE A 78 12.35 10.41 21.71
N GLN A 79 11.61 9.45 22.28
CA GLN A 79 11.11 9.51 23.66
C GLN A 79 12.14 9.14 24.74
N HIS A 80 13.11 8.26 24.43
CA HIS A 80 14.04 7.71 25.41
C HIS A 80 15.50 8.17 25.24
N ASP A 81 15.99 8.22 24.00
CA ASP A 81 17.38 8.43 23.60
C ASP A 81 17.42 9.09 22.22
N LEU A 82 17.98 10.30 22.12
CA LEU A 82 18.09 10.95 20.82
C LEU A 82 19.01 10.11 19.91
N PRO A 83 18.49 9.62 18.76
CA PRO A 83 19.29 8.79 17.86
C PRO A 83 20.47 9.59 17.32
N THR A 84 21.60 8.92 17.13
CA THR A 84 22.72 9.53 16.40
C THR A 84 22.32 9.82 14.96
N GLU A 85 23.06 10.68 14.26
CA GLU A 85 22.81 10.95 12.84
C GLU A 85 22.82 9.65 12.00
N THR A 86 23.72 8.72 12.33
CA THR A 86 23.82 7.42 11.65
C THR A 86 22.62 6.53 11.95
N ASP A 87 22.16 6.46 13.20
CA ASP A 87 20.96 5.70 13.57
C ASP A 87 19.73 6.26 12.86
N LEU A 88 19.54 7.58 12.93
CA LEU A 88 18.42 8.27 12.29
C LEU A 88 18.38 8.00 10.78
N LYS A 89 19.51 8.12 10.08
CA LYS A 89 19.59 7.79 8.65
C LYS A 89 19.21 6.34 8.37
N THR A 90 19.67 5.41 9.21
CA THR A 90 19.35 3.98 9.04
C THR A 90 17.86 3.72 9.19
N MET A 91 17.23 4.30 10.20
CA MET A 91 15.79 4.15 10.47
C MET A 91 14.95 4.78 9.35
N LEU A 92 15.31 5.99 8.90
CA LEU A 92 14.61 6.67 7.80
C LEU A 92 14.73 5.89 6.48
N ILE A 93 15.90 5.34 6.17
CA ILE A 93 16.08 4.48 4.97
C ILE A 93 15.21 3.22 5.06
N ALA A 94 15.05 2.64 6.24
CA ALA A 94 14.18 1.48 6.43
C ALA A 94 12.70 1.83 6.18
N ILE A 95 12.25 2.98 6.69
CA ILE A 95 10.90 3.51 6.45
C ILE A 95 10.67 3.79 4.95
N GLU A 96 11.61 4.49 4.31
CA GLU A 96 11.54 4.81 2.88
C GLU A 96 11.46 3.53 2.02
N LYS A 97 12.32 2.55 2.29
CA LYS A 97 12.32 1.28 1.56
C LYS A 97 10.98 0.54 1.70
N ASN A 98 10.39 0.56 2.89
CA ASN A 98 9.08 -0.04 3.11
C ASN A 98 7.99 0.68 2.31
N ALA A 99 8.00 2.02 2.31
CA ALA A 99 7.06 2.82 1.53
C ALA A 99 7.22 2.58 0.02
N LEU A 100 8.45 2.55 -0.51
CA LEU A 100 8.71 2.28 -1.93
C LEU A 100 8.30 0.86 -2.34
N SER A 101 8.49 -0.14 -1.48
CA SER A 101 8.03 -1.51 -1.70
C SER A 101 6.51 -1.56 -1.94
N CYS A 102 5.74 -0.82 -1.13
CA CYS A 102 4.29 -0.71 -1.30
C CYS A 102 3.92 -0.15 -2.69
N VAL A 103 4.55 0.97 -3.07
CA VAL A 103 4.22 1.67 -4.33
C VAL A 103 4.61 0.83 -5.54
N SER A 104 5.81 0.25 -5.53
CA SER A 104 6.29 -0.57 -6.63
C SER A 104 5.36 -1.76 -6.86
N PHE A 105 4.90 -2.41 -5.80
CA PHE A 105 3.99 -3.53 -5.93
C PHE A 105 2.66 -3.10 -6.56
N ILE A 106 2.05 -2.02 -6.05
CA ILE A 106 0.77 -1.50 -6.56
C ILE A 106 0.90 -1.12 -8.05
N CYS A 107 1.94 -0.36 -8.42
CA CYS A 107 2.13 0.09 -9.80
C CYS A 107 2.40 -1.06 -10.78
N LEU A 108 3.15 -2.10 -10.36
CA LEU A 108 3.41 -3.28 -11.20
C LEU A 108 2.15 -4.08 -11.49
N HIS A 109 1.17 -4.08 -10.58
CA HIS A 109 -0.07 -4.84 -10.72
C HIS A 109 -1.15 -4.05 -11.45
N ILE A 110 -1.26 -2.74 -11.20
CA ILE A 110 -2.15 -1.83 -11.95
C ILE A 110 -1.76 -1.77 -13.44
N SER A 111 -0.47 -1.95 -13.77
CA SER A 111 0.02 -1.87 -15.16
C SER A 111 -0.12 -3.17 -15.95
N LYS A 112 -0.54 -4.29 -15.32
CA LYS A 112 -0.76 -5.54 -16.05
C LYS A 112 -2.05 -5.40 -16.86
N PRO A 113 -2.01 -5.51 -18.21
CA PRO A 113 -3.22 -5.50 -19.00
C PRO A 113 -4.05 -6.73 -18.60
N LEU A 114 -5.32 -6.49 -18.25
CA LEU A 114 -6.32 -7.55 -18.28
C LEU A 114 -6.29 -8.13 -19.69
N THR A 115 -6.08 -9.44 -19.81
CA THR A 115 -6.14 -10.09 -21.12
C THR A 115 -7.57 -10.00 -21.64
N TYR A 116 -7.76 -9.21 -22.70
CA TYR A 116 -9.02 -9.03 -23.43
C TYR A 116 -9.18 -10.09 -24.53
#